data_AF-A0AB33I7P9-F1
#
_entry.id   AF-A0AB33I7P9-F1
#
_cell.length_a   1.000
_cell.length_b   1.000
_cell.length_c   1.000
_cell.angle_alpha   90.00
_cell.angle_beta   90.00
_cell.angle_gamma   90.00
#
_symmetry.space_group_name_H-M   'P 1'
#
loop_
_entity.id
_entity.type
_entity.pdbx_description
1 polymer ?
#
loop_
_entity_poly.entity_id
_entity_poly.type
_entity_poly.pdbx_seq_one_letter_code
_entity_poly.pdbx_strand_id
1 'polypeptide(L)'
;MSSVTPDCMDPQAVPQLHGVEGIRLAMAMTDTHQLSVGEGSEAVAVQLPPQARGIFPLIDGRNTVADLAARLETRGVDASQFETVWRDTVAALAPFGLLAVSLPSS
;
A
#
# COMPACT_ATOMS: atom_id res chain seq x y z
N MET A 1 -6.27 -25.33 -3.16
CA MET A 1 -4.93 -24.85 -2.80
C MET A 1 -5.12 -23.65 -1.91
N SER A 2 -4.88 -23.78 -0.60
CA SER A 2 -4.96 -22.63 0.32
C SER A 2 -3.71 -21.80 0.10
N SER A 3 -3.82 -20.72 -0.68
CA SER A 3 -2.72 -19.76 -0.80
C SER A 3 -2.56 -19.12 0.58
N VAL A 4 -1.44 -19.40 1.26
CA VAL A 4 -1.07 -18.66 2.46
C VAL A 4 -0.77 -17.24 1.99
N THR A 5 -1.64 -16.30 2.30
CA THR A 5 -1.33 -14.88 2.11
C THR A 5 -0.14 -14.56 3.01
N PRO A 6 0.99 -14.08 2.47
CA PRO A 6 2.13 -13.67 3.29
C PRO A 6 1.72 -12.60 4.29
N ASP A 7 2.39 -12.56 5.44
CA ASP A 7 2.19 -11.48 6.40
C ASP A 7 2.57 -10.14 5.75
N CYS A 8 1.65 -9.18 5.74
CA CYS A 8 1.91 -7.86 5.20
C CYS A 8 3.02 -7.11 5.96
N MET A 9 3.32 -7.51 7.19
CA MET A 9 4.40 -6.96 8.00
C MET A 9 5.73 -7.70 7.81
N ASP A 10 5.80 -8.76 7.00
CA ASP A 10 7.06 -9.44 6.72
C ASP A 10 8.03 -8.45 6.04
N PRO A 11 9.20 -8.16 6.63
CA PRO A 11 10.14 -7.20 6.06
C PRO A 11 10.66 -7.61 4.67
N GLN A 12 10.59 -8.90 4.31
CA GLN A 12 10.98 -9.43 3.00
C GLN A 12 9.81 -9.49 2.01
N ALA A 13 8.57 -9.27 2.44
CA ALA A 13 7.45 -9.22 1.53
C ALA A 13 7.61 -8.06 0.54
N VAL A 14 7.26 -8.31 -0.71
CA VAL A 14 7.25 -7.35 -1.81
C VAL A 14 5.80 -6.98 -2.09
N PRO A 15 5.40 -5.72 -1.84
CA PRO A 15 4.05 -5.29 -2.16
C PRO A 15 3.86 -5.07 -3.66
N GLN A 16 2.65 -5.35 -4.14
CA GLN A 16 2.27 -5.24 -5.54
C GLN A 16 0.89 -4.61 -5.67
N LEU A 17 0.76 -3.67 -6.60
CA LEU A 17 -0.53 -3.09 -6.97
C LEU A 17 -1.10 -3.80 -8.19
N HIS A 18 -2.41 -4.01 -8.19
CA HIS A 18 -3.12 -4.65 -9.29
C HIS A 18 -3.95 -3.63 -10.06
N GLY A 19 -3.78 -3.60 -11.39
CA GLY A 19 -4.56 -2.74 -12.29
C GLY A 19 -4.24 -1.24 -12.26
N VAL A 20 -3.34 -0.80 -11.37
CA VAL A 20 -2.99 0.62 -11.21
C VAL A 20 -1.53 0.80 -10.79
N GLU A 21 -0.89 1.85 -11.30
CA GLU A 21 0.45 2.25 -10.88
C GLU A 21 0.39 3.07 -9.58
N GLY A 22 1.40 2.90 -8.72
CA GLY A 22 1.46 3.58 -7.44
C GLY A 22 1.40 5.10 -7.52
N ILE A 23 2.05 5.71 -8.53
CA ILE A 23 1.97 7.17 -8.72
C ILE A 23 0.54 7.63 -9.04
N ARG A 24 -0.24 6.84 -9.79
CA ARG A 24 -1.63 7.18 -10.11
C ARG A 24 -2.51 7.11 -8.88
N LEU A 25 -2.30 6.16 -7.98
CA LEU A 25 -2.99 6.13 -6.68
C LEU A 25 -2.66 7.35 -5.82
N ALA A 26 -1.37 7.72 -5.73
CA ALA A 26 -0.96 8.89 -4.96
C ALA A 26 -1.62 10.19 -5.47
N MET A 27 -1.73 10.34 -6.79
CA MET A 27 -2.41 11.47 -7.43
C MET A 27 -3.93 11.43 -7.28
N ALA A 28 -4.53 10.24 -7.24
CA ALA A 28 -5.97 10.05 -7.08
C ALA A 28 -6.46 10.27 -5.64
N MET A 29 -5.55 10.21 -4.65
CA MET A 29 -5.89 10.56 -3.27
C MET A 29 -6.28 12.04 -3.16
N THR A 30 -7.45 12.33 -2.59
CA THR A 30 -7.93 13.69 -2.33
C THR A 30 -7.13 14.38 -1.22
N ASP A 31 -7.27 15.70 -1.08
CA ASP A 31 -6.66 16.46 0.02
C ASP A 31 -7.16 16.03 1.42
N THR A 32 -8.32 15.37 1.49
CA THR A 32 -8.87 14.74 2.69
C THR A 32 -8.43 13.28 2.86
N HIS A 33 -7.45 12.82 2.08
CA HIS A 33 -6.85 11.49 2.12
C HIS A 33 -7.82 10.35 1.79
N GLN A 34 -8.78 10.62 0.90
CA GLN A 34 -9.70 9.61 0.37
C GLN A 34 -9.23 9.13 -1.00
N LEU A 35 -9.42 7.86 -1.29
CA LEU A 35 -9.22 7.26 -2.59
C LEU A 35 -10.56 6.70 -3.10
N SER A 36 -10.96 7.07 -4.30
CA SER A 36 -12.11 6.45 -4.96
C SER A 36 -11.68 5.13 -5.60
N VAL A 37 -12.30 4.03 -5.19
CA VAL A 37 -12.01 2.68 -5.67
C VAL A 37 -13.25 2.10 -6.37
N GLY A 38 -13.07 1.57 -7.58
CA GLY A 38 -14.16 1.12 -8.45
C GLY A 38 -14.41 2.10 -9.60
N GLU A 39 -15.49 1.89 -10.34
CA GLU A 39 -15.81 2.67 -11.55
C GLU A 39 -17.26 3.15 -11.52
N GLY A 40 -17.50 4.33 -12.11
CA GLY A 40 -18.84 4.89 -12.29
C GLY A 40 -19.61 5.05 -10.98
N SER A 41 -20.88 4.62 -10.97
CA SER A 41 -21.77 4.72 -9.81
C SER A 41 -21.47 3.72 -8.68
N GLU A 42 -20.59 2.75 -8.91
CA GLU A 42 -20.19 1.75 -7.90
C GLU A 42 -18.89 2.13 -7.18
N ALA A 43 -18.29 3.27 -7.54
CA ALA A 43 -17.07 3.74 -6.92
C ALA A 43 -17.29 4.07 -5.42
N VAL A 44 -16.47 3.50 -4.56
CA VAL A 44 -16.50 3.69 -3.10
C VAL A 44 -15.36 4.61 -2.68
N ALA A 45 -15.63 5.57 -1.80
CA ALA A 45 -14.59 6.38 -1.18
C ALA A 45 -13.97 5.63 0.01
N VAL A 46 -12.67 5.38 -0.06
CA VAL A 46 -11.87 4.70 0.96
C VAL A 46 -11.01 5.72 1.68
N GLN A 47 -11.14 5.81 3.00
CA GLN A 47 -10.26 6.65 3.82
C GLN A 47 -8.91 5.96 4.01
N LEU A 48 -7.83 6.68 3.76
CA LEU A 48 -6.46 6.21 3.94
C LEU A 48 -5.70 7.09 4.95
N PRO A 49 -4.65 6.57 5.57
CA PRO A 49 -3.68 7.39 6.29
C PRO A 49 -3.06 8.44 5.34
N PRO A 50 -2.79 9.67 5.79
CA PRO A 50 -2.17 10.72 4.97
C PRO A 50 -0.85 10.26 4.30
N GLN A 51 -0.05 9.51 5.05
CA GLN A 51 1.26 9.02 4.66
C GLN A 51 1.20 7.93 3.57
N ALA A 52 0.04 7.29 3.36
CA ALA A 52 -0.16 6.31 2.27
C ALA A 52 0.16 6.92 0.90
N ARG A 53 -0.11 8.22 0.72
CA ARG A 53 0.23 8.97 -0.50
C ARG A 53 1.73 8.89 -0.83
N GLY A 54 2.59 8.93 0.20
CA GLY A 54 4.04 8.82 0.05
C GLY A 54 4.54 7.40 -0.17
N ILE A 55 3.74 6.39 0.21
CA ILE A 55 4.04 4.97 0.06
C ILE A 55 3.75 4.51 -1.36
N PHE A 56 2.59 4.85 -1.94
CA PHE A 56 2.17 4.27 -3.22
C PHE A 56 3.22 4.35 -4.33
N PRO A 57 3.92 5.48 -4.58
CA PRO A 57 4.92 5.56 -5.64
C PRO A 57 6.14 4.63 -5.43
N LEU A 58 6.33 4.11 -4.22
CA LEU A 58 7.39 3.17 -3.87
C LEU A 58 6.98 1.71 -4.13
N ILE A 59 5.69 1.43 -4.33
CA ILE A 59 5.17 0.10 -4.65
C ILE A 59 5.35 -0.15 -6.15
N ASP A 60 6.51 -0.71 -6.49
CA ASP A 60 6.96 -1.00 -7.87
C ASP A 60 7.08 -2.51 -8.14
N GLY A 61 6.62 -3.35 -7.20
CA GLY A 61 6.77 -4.80 -7.26
C GLY A 61 8.21 -5.29 -7.06
N ARG A 62 9.12 -4.44 -6.56
CA ARG A 62 10.52 -4.79 -6.27
C ARG A 62 10.95 -4.38 -4.87
N ASN A 63 10.54 -3.21 -4.39
CA ASN A 63 10.83 -2.76 -3.02
C ASN A 63 10.12 -3.68 -2.03
N THR A 64 10.86 -4.16 -1.04
CA THR A 64 10.32 -4.91 0.10
C THR A 64 9.64 -3.98 1.10
N VAL A 65 8.84 -4.52 2.03
CA VAL A 65 8.26 -3.76 3.14
C VAL A 65 9.36 -3.04 3.95
N ALA A 66 10.52 -3.68 4.16
CA ALA A 66 11.66 -3.03 4.79
C ALA A 66 12.22 -1.86 3.96
N ASP A 67 12.30 -1.99 2.64
CA ASP A 67 12.72 -0.90 1.76
C ASP A 67 11.75 0.29 1.81
N LEU A 68 10.44 0.00 1.87
CA LEU A 68 9.41 1.03 2.02
C LEU A 68 9.59 1.80 3.34
N ALA A 69 9.80 1.08 4.45
CA ALA A 69 10.04 1.66 5.76
C ALA A 69 11.29 2.57 5.75
N ALA A 70 12.42 2.06 5.27
CA ALA A 70 13.68 2.79 5.21
C ALA A 70 13.57 4.07 4.36
N ARG A 71 12.86 4.03 3.23
CA ARG A 71 12.65 5.20 2.36
C ARG A 71 11.71 6.24 2.96
N LEU A 72 10.78 5.83 3.81
CA LEU A 72 9.89 6.76 4.51
C LEU A 72 10.55 7.36 5.75
N GLU A 73 11.47 6.65 6.39
CA GLU A 73 12.28 7.17 7.49
C GLU A 73 13.08 8.41 7.07
N THR A 74 13.65 8.41 5.85
CA THR A 74 14.33 9.60 5.30
C THR A 74 13.41 10.80 5.07
N ARG A 75 12.08 10.61 5.20
CA ARG A 75 11.04 11.64 5.05
C ARG A 75 10.35 11.97 6.37
N GLY A 76 10.90 11.50 7.50
CA GLY A 76 10.42 11.81 8.85
C GLY A 76 9.31 10.89 9.36
N VAL A 77 9.09 9.73 8.74
CA VAL A 77 8.16 8.71 9.23
C VAL A 77 8.97 7.59 9.87
N ASP A 78 9.00 7.52 11.19
CA ASP A 78 9.75 6.48 11.90
C ASP A 78 9.15 5.08 11.69
N ALA A 79 9.88 4.04 12.08
CA ALA A 79 9.47 2.65 11.88
C ALA A 79 8.11 2.33 12.53
N SER A 80 7.86 2.81 13.75
CA SER A 80 6.60 2.54 14.46
C SER A 80 5.39 3.20 13.78
N GLN A 81 5.61 4.41 13.26
CA GLN A 81 4.62 5.13 12.46
C GLN A 81 4.40 4.42 11.13
N PHE A 82 5.46 3.96 10.47
CA PHE A 82 5.38 3.20 9.23
C PHE A 82 4.54 1.93 9.41
N GLU A 83 4.79 1.14 10.45
CA GLU A 83 4.05 -0.11 10.70
C GLU A 83 2.54 0.14 10.80
N THR A 84 2.15 1.19 11.51
CA THR A 84 0.75 1.58 11.67
C THR A 84 0.14 2.03 10.34
N VAL A 85 0.80 2.95 9.65
CA VAL A 85 0.36 3.47 8.34
C VAL A 85 0.23 2.33 7.31
N TRP A 86 1.21 1.43 7.28
CA TRP A 86 1.26 0.33 6.33
C TRP A 86 0.12 -0.66 6.57
N ARG A 87 -0.09 -1.08 7.82
CA ARG A 87 -1.19 -1.97 8.19
C ARG A 87 -2.55 -1.37 7.84
N ASP A 88 -2.76 -0.11 8.16
CA ASP A 88 -4.02 0.59 7.89
C ASP A 88 -4.26 0.72 6.37
N THR A 89 -3.20 1.00 5.61
CA THR A 89 -3.27 1.07 4.14
C THR A 89 -3.62 -0.29 3.54
N VAL A 90 -2.97 -1.37 3.99
CA VAL A 90 -3.25 -2.74 3.54
C VAL A 90 -4.68 -3.13 3.88
N ALA A 91 -5.11 -2.90 5.12
CA ALA A 91 -6.46 -3.23 5.57
C ALA A 91 -7.55 -2.48 4.78
N ALA A 92 -7.30 -1.20 4.46
CA ALA A 92 -8.23 -0.39 3.68
C ALA A 92 -8.36 -0.84 2.22
N LEU A 93 -7.29 -1.37 1.61
CA LEU A 93 -7.27 -1.76 0.19
C LEU A 93 -7.53 -3.25 -0.05
N ALA A 94 -7.31 -4.11 0.97
CA ALA A 94 -7.49 -5.56 0.87
C ALA A 94 -8.89 -5.99 0.37
N PRO A 95 -10.02 -5.37 0.79
CA PRO A 95 -11.35 -5.74 0.28
C PRO A 95 -11.52 -5.56 -1.23
N PHE A 96 -10.70 -4.72 -1.86
CA PHE A 96 -10.77 -4.40 -3.29
C PHE A 96 -9.75 -5.18 -4.13
N GLY A 97 -8.88 -5.97 -3.49
CA GLY A 97 -7.82 -6.71 -4.17
C GLY A 97 -6.80 -5.80 -4.88
N LEU A 98 -6.73 -4.52 -4.53
CA LEU A 98 -5.83 -3.56 -5.16
C LEU A 98 -4.37 -3.74 -4.75
N LEU A 99 -4.14 -4.26 -3.54
CA LEU A 99 -2.82 -4.44 -2.96
C LEU A 99 -2.67 -5.87 -2.50
N ALA A 100 -1.59 -6.51 -2.95
CA ALA A 100 -1.16 -7.80 -2.45
C ALA A 100 0.28 -7.72 -1.97
N VAL A 101 0.67 -8.71 -1.16
CA VAL A 101 2.05 -8.93 -0.74
C VAL A 101 2.48 -10.33 -1.16
N SER A 102 3.70 -10.45 -1.68
CA SER A 102 4.29 -11.71 -2.09
C SER A 102 5.69 -11.83 -1.52
N LEU A 103 6.12 -13.03 -1.13
CA LEU A 103 7.53 -13.27 -0.85
C LEU A 103 8.32 -13.34 -2.17
N PRO A 104 9.56 -12.85 -2.22
CA PRO A 104 10.41 -12.97 -3.38
C PRO A 104 10.57 -14.45 -3.75
N SER A 105 10.26 -14.78 -5.00
CA SER A 105 10.48 -16.13 -5.53
C SER A 105 11.99 -16.33 -5.68
N SER A 106 12.54 -17.33 -5.00
CA SER A 106 13.97 -17.70 -5.08
C SER A 106 14.39 -18.15 -6.47
#